data_AF-A0A928VR28-F1
#
_entry.id   AF-A0A928VR28-F1
#
_cell.length_a   1.000
_cell.length_b   1.000
_cell.length_c   1.000
_cell.angle_alpha   90.00
_cell.angle_beta   90.00
_cell.angle_gamma   90.00
#
_symmetry.space_group_name_H-M   'P 1'
#
loop_
_entity.id
_entity.type
_entity.pdbx_description
1 polymer ?
#
loop_
_entity_poly.entity_id
_entity_poly.type
_entity_poly.pdbx_seq_one_letter_code
_entity_poly.pdbx_strand_id
1 'polypeptide(L)'
;MKKEFVIPILALPLTLCAGFSLVLKGMQPATAQRLSRANDTATAINQIVFLENFDPPGSGAPPTTKGAGSRNNNSCIANAPSIESLMPQRNYALTMAERPVIFLRVPPQQRVSQAILTFRDQHRQIHAQVSLPLAPITPSAPSPQATISQLVQLQLPTTMPPLEIGKNYRWSVVLVCGKTPQPDDPILSGWVQRVPRQTPPTSHQSVLQKAQWHARQGRWYDLLTTLWNQADPVQPAWQRVIRHYVTPSLHRQLPYHAADADSVVDNAQ
;
A
#
# COMPACT_ATOMS: atom_id res chain seq x y z
N MET A 1 -10.24 52.54 63.16
CA MET A 1 -10.60 53.11 64.47
C MET A 1 -12.12 53.25 64.55
N LYS A 2 -12.70 52.88 65.70
CA LYS A 2 -14.14 52.85 66.07
C LYS A 2 -14.87 51.59 65.54
N LYS A 3 -15.06 50.56 66.38
CA LYS A 3 -16.07 50.42 67.47
C LYS A 3 -17.48 50.54 66.92
N GLU A 4 -18.47 49.74 67.25
CA GLU A 4 -18.69 48.46 67.95
C GLU A 4 -20.16 48.15 67.60
N PHE A 5 -20.56 46.91 67.39
CA PHE A 5 -21.90 46.49 67.80
C PHE A 5 -21.93 44.99 67.97
N VAL A 6 -22.13 44.58 69.22
CA VAL A 6 -22.30 43.21 69.68
C VAL A 6 -23.69 43.12 70.33
N ILE A 7 -24.22 41.89 70.39
CA ILE A 7 -25.32 41.36 71.24
C ILE A 7 -26.69 41.32 70.53
N PRO A 8 -27.55 40.25 70.68
CA PRO A 8 -27.49 39.14 71.63
C PRO A 8 -27.54 37.71 71.07
N ILE A 9 -27.13 36.83 71.98
CA ILE A 9 -27.31 35.39 72.07
C ILE A 9 -28.80 35.05 72.25
N LEU A 10 -29.31 34.12 71.44
CA LEU A 10 -30.52 33.35 71.73
C LEU A 10 -30.16 31.87 71.67
N ALA A 11 -30.43 31.19 72.78
CA ALA A 11 -30.10 29.80 73.04
C ALA A 11 -31.19 28.84 72.54
N LEU A 12 -30.78 27.56 72.42
CA LEU A 12 -31.55 26.30 72.37
C LEU A 12 -31.85 25.70 70.97
N PRO A 13 -31.97 24.36 70.84
CA PRO A 13 -31.27 23.28 71.54
C PRO A 13 -30.60 22.27 70.58
N LEU A 14 -29.64 21.51 71.13
CA LEU A 14 -29.04 20.34 70.52
C LEU A 14 -30.11 19.38 69.99
N THR A 15 -30.14 19.18 68.67
CA THR A 15 -30.84 18.04 68.06
C THR A 15 -29.78 17.14 67.42
N LEU A 16 -29.54 16.03 68.09
CA LEU A 16 -28.65 14.95 67.70
C LEU A 16 -29.31 14.19 66.53
N CYS A 17 -29.00 14.55 65.28
CA CYS A 17 -29.41 13.78 64.11
C CYS A 17 -28.27 12.87 63.66
N ALA A 18 -28.51 11.58 63.88
CA ALA A 18 -27.70 10.46 63.45
C ALA A 18 -27.62 10.34 61.92
N GLY A 19 -26.49 9.80 61.45
CA GLY A 19 -26.45 8.97 60.25
C GLY A 19 -26.41 9.69 58.90
N PHE A 20 -25.30 10.37 58.58
CA PHE A 20 -24.97 10.64 57.18
C PHE A 20 -24.10 9.50 56.65
N SER A 21 -24.74 8.46 56.11
CA SER A 21 -24.05 7.43 55.33
C SER A 21 -23.47 8.07 54.06
N LEU A 22 -22.14 8.16 54.03
CA LEU A 22 -21.35 8.59 52.88
C LEU A 22 -21.51 7.54 51.76
N VAL A 23 -22.49 7.70 50.87
CA VAL A 23 -22.58 6.89 49.65
C VAL A 23 -21.56 7.44 48.66
N LEU A 24 -20.35 6.87 48.69
CA LEU A 24 -19.37 6.97 47.60
C LEU A 24 -20.01 6.39 46.34
N LYS A 25 -20.57 7.25 45.48
CA LYS A 25 -20.82 6.89 44.08
C LYS A 25 -19.47 6.61 43.44
N GLY A 26 -19.09 5.34 43.40
CA GLY A 26 -17.93 4.87 42.64
C GLY A 26 -18.06 5.35 41.19
N MET A 27 -17.17 6.26 40.78
CA MET A 27 -16.89 6.50 39.38
C MET A 27 -16.36 5.19 38.79
N GLN A 28 -17.19 4.51 38.02
CA GLN A 28 -16.73 3.39 37.21
C GLN A 28 -15.76 3.94 36.14
N PRO A 29 -14.56 3.36 35.99
CA PRO A 29 -13.70 3.71 34.87
C PRO A 29 -14.36 3.17 33.58
N ALA A 30 -14.79 4.08 32.71
CA ALA A 30 -15.28 3.77 31.37
C ALA A 30 -14.13 3.22 30.50
N THR A 31 -13.81 1.94 30.67
CA THR A 31 -12.74 1.25 29.94
C THR A 31 -13.33 -0.02 29.30
N ALA A 32 -14.21 0.13 28.31
CA ALA A 32 -14.81 -1.03 27.63
C ALA A 32 -14.95 -0.89 26.10
N GLN A 33 -14.38 0.13 25.45
CA GLN A 33 -14.53 0.33 23.99
C GLN A 33 -13.30 -0.06 23.15
N ARG A 34 -12.18 -0.46 23.75
CA ARG A 34 -10.96 -0.81 22.98
C ARG A 34 -10.94 -2.23 22.41
N LEU A 35 -11.50 -3.22 23.13
CA LEU A 35 -11.41 -4.63 22.73
C LEU A 35 -12.32 -4.98 21.54
N SER A 36 -13.53 -4.40 21.46
CA SER A 36 -14.48 -4.63 20.37
C SER A 36 -13.97 -4.10 19.03
N ARG A 37 -13.44 -2.86 19.00
CA ARG A 37 -12.87 -2.26 17.77
C ARG A 37 -11.70 -3.03 17.19
N ALA A 38 -10.88 -3.66 18.04
CA ALA A 38 -9.72 -4.46 17.61
C ALA A 38 -10.15 -5.80 16.96
N ASN A 39 -11.18 -6.47 17.51
CA ASN A 39 -11.71 -7.70 16.93
C ASN A 39 -12.47 -7.47 15.62
N ASP A 40 -13.21 -6.37 15.50
CA ASP A 40 -13.95 -6.02 14.29
C ASP A 40 -13.01 -5.69 13.13
N THR A 41 -11.90 -4.99 13.42
CA THR A 41 -10.88 -4.65 12.41
C THR A 41 -10.08 -5.88 11.97
N ALA A 42 -9.67 -6.76 12.88
CA ALA A 42 -8.96 -8.01 12.53
C ALA A 42 -9.81 -8.93 11.63
N THR A 43 -11.10 -9.09 11.95
CA THR A 43 -12.04 -9.91 11.16
C THR A 43 -12.28 -9.31 9.78
N ALA A 44 -12.47 -8.00 9.71
CA ALA A 44 -12.67 -7.31 8.44
C ALA A 44 -11.41 -7.36 7.56
N ILE A 45 -10.20 -7.27 8.14
CA ILE A 45 -8.95 -7.34 7.38
C ILE A 45 -8.78 -8.69 6.73
N ASN A 46 -9.23 -9.81 7.33
CA ASN A 46 -9.23 -11.12 6.67
C ASN A 46 -10.12 -11.21 5.42
N GLN A 47 -11.06 -10.25 5.24
CA GLN A 47 -11.97 -10.24 4.10
C GLN A 47 -11.48 -9.43 2.89
N ILE A 48 -10.27 -8.85 2.88
CA ILE A 48 -9.72 -8.33 1.60
C ILE A 48 -9.52 -9.52 0.67
N VAL A 49 -10.46 -9.68 -0.24
CA VAL A 49 -10.42 -10.67 -1.32
C VAL A 49 -9.61 -10.05 -2.44
N PHE A 50 -8.52 -10.71 -2.73
CA PHE A 50 -7.61 -10.38 -3.79
C PHE A 50 -8.03 -11.17 -5.02
N LEU A 51 -8.25 -10.48 -6.13
CA LEU A 51 -8.57 -11.15 -7.38
C LEU A 51 -7.25 -11.68 -7.98
N GLU A 52 -6.80 -12.83 -7.49
CA GLU A 52 -5.56 -13.49 -7.91
C GLU A 52 -5.56 -13.81 -9.42
N ASN A 53 -6.76 -14.02 -9.97
CA ASN A 53 -7.01 -14.30 -11.38
C ASN A 53 -7.71 -13.13 -12.09
N PHE A 54 -7.36 -11.88 -11.76
CA PHE A 54 -7.86 -10.73 -12.51
C PHE A 54 -7.51 -10.89 -14.00
N ASP A 55 -8.55 -11.04 -14.83
CA ASP A 55 -8.45 -11.03 -16.27
C ASP A 55 -8.81 -9.62 -16.78
N PRO A 56 -7.87 -8.89 -17.40
CA PRO A 56 -8.17 -7.61 -18.02
C PRO A 56 -9.40 -7.68 -18.93
N PRO A 57 -10.36 -6.75 -18.83
CA PRO A 57 -11.34 -6.60 -19.90
C PRO A 57 -10.64 -6.09 -21.16
N GLY A 58 -10.76 -6.83 -22.27
CA GLY A 58 -10.04 -6.56 -23.52
C GLY A 58 -8.73 -7.34 -23.61
N SER A 59 -8.35 -7.71 -24.83
CA SER A 59 -7.31 -8.69 -25.21
C SER A 59 -5.97 -8.57 -24.48
N GLY A 60 -5.89 -9.09 -23.26
CA GLY A 60 -4.67 -9.40 -22.52
C GLY A 60 -3.81 -8.20 -22.10
N ALA A 61 -3.10 -8.36 -20.98
CA ALA A 61 -1.89 -7.58 -20.76
C ALA A 61 -0.99 -7.75 -22.01
N PRO A 62 -0.42 -6.68 -22.58
CA PRO A 62 0.43 -6.83 -23.76
C PRO A 62 1.55 -7.83 -23.48
N PRO A 63 1.92 -8.66 -24.46
CA PRO A 63 2.86 -9.76 -24.26
C PRO A 63 4.11 -9.28 -23.52
N THR A 64 4.43 -9.96 -22.42
CA THR A 64 5.57 -9.64 -21.58
C THR A 64 6.85 -10.07 -22.27
N THR A 65 7.50 -9.17 -23.00
CA THR A 65 8.87 -9.40 -23.43
C THR A 65 9.79 -9.16 -22.25
N LYS A 66 10.45 -10.21 -21.72
CA LYS A 66 11.64 -10.00 -20.90
C LYS A 66 12.64 -9.24 -21.77
N GLY A 67 12.98 -8.02 -21.37
CA GLY A 67 14.02 -7.26 -22.07
C GLY A 67 15.33 -8.04 -21.99
N ALA A 68 16.02 -8.23 -23.12
CA ALA A 68 17.28 -8.96 -23.23
C ALA A 68 18.46 -8.31 -22.45
N GLY A 69 18.21 -7.25 -21.67
CA GLY A 69 19.19 -6.48 -20.92
C GLY A 69 18.94 -6.41 -19.41
N SER A 70 18.11 -7.27 -18.82
CA SER A 70 17.92 -7.30 -17.35
C SER A 70 19.17 -7.90 -16.68
N ARG A 71 20.24 -7.11 -16.57
CA ARG A 71 21.56 -7.52 -16.09
C ARG A 71 21.71 -7.46 -14.56
N ASN A 72 20.71 -6.94 -13.84
CA ASN A 72 20.78 -6.72 -12.40
C ASN A 72 19.64 -7.43 -11.65
N ASN A 73 19.88 -7.71 -10.37
CA ASN A 73 18.90 -8.26 -9.43
C ASN A 73 17.91 -7.18 -8.93
N ASN A 74 17.54 -6.20 -9.76
CA ASN A 74 16.77 -5.00 -9.39
C ASN A 74 17.27 -4.34 -8.08
N SER A 75 18.59 -4.17 -7.94
CA SER A 75 19.21 -3.64 -6.73
C SER A 75 20.33 -2.66 -7.09
N CYS A 76 20.47 -1.59 -6.30
CA CYS A 76 21.60 -0.66 -6.38
C CYS A 76 22.86 -1.17 -5.69
N ILE A 77 22.72 -2.22 -4.87
CA ILE A 77 23.82 -2.82 -4.12
C ILE A 77 23.90 -4.30 -4.47
N ALA A 78 25.09 -4.75 -4.85
CA ALA A 78 25.34 -6.17 -5.10
C ALA A 78 24.97 -7.00 -3.86
N ASN A 79 24.24 -8.11 -4.07
CA ASN A 79 23.78 -9.04 -3.03
C ASN A 79 22.83 -8.44 -1.97
N ALA A 80 22.31 -7.23 -2.17
CA ALA A 80 21.21 -6.71 -1.34
C ALA A 80 19.85 -7.23 -1.83
N PRO A 81 18.82 -7.27 -0.96
CA PRO A 81 17.46 -7.62 -1.37
C PRO A 81 16.96 -6.72 -2.51
N SER A 82 16.30 -7.31 -3.50
CA SER A 82 15.77 -6.61 -4.67
C SER A 82 14.72 -5.57 -4.29
N ILE A 83 14.67 -4.49 -5.07
CA ILE A 83 13.58 -3.53 -5.06
C ILE A 83 12.43 -4.13 -5.87
N GLU A 84 11.20 -3.99 -5.37
CA GLU A 84 10.04 -4.65 -5.96
C GLU A 84 8.90 -3.66 -6.20
N SER A 85 8.20 -3.80 -7.32
CA SER A 85 6.93 -3.11 -7.52
C SER A 85 5.78 -3.88 -6.88
N LEU A 86 4.86 -3.16 -6.25
CA LEU A 86 3.64 -3.74 -5.70
C LEU A 86 2.61 -3.92 -6.82
N MET A 87 2.80 -4.95 -7.65
CA MET A 87 1.94 -5.28 -8.77
C MET A 87 1.32 -6.68 -8.59
N PRO A 88 0.13 -6.93 -9.16
CA PRO A 88 -0.41 -8.28 -9.24
C PRO A 88 0.46 -9.16 -10.16
N GLN A 89 0.31 -10.48 -10.06
CA GLN A 89 1.17 -11.46 -10.75
C GLN A 89 1.24 -11.26 -12.27
N ARG A 90 0.12 -10.88 -12.92
CA ARG A 90 0.08 -10.62 -14.38
C ARG A 90 0.68 -9.26 -14.78
N ASN A 91 1.17 -8.48 -13.81
CA ASN A 91 1.79 -7.17 -14.01
C ASN A 91 0.91 -6.16 -14.78
N TYR A 92 -0.42 -6.29 -14.63
CA TYR A 92 -1.42 -5.44 -15.25
C TYR A 92 -2.57 -5.20 -14.27
N ALA A 93 -3.09 -3.98 -14.22
CA ALA A 93 -4.29 -3.66 -13.45
C ALA A 93 -5.03 -2.39 -13.92
N LEU A 94 -6.23 -2.17 -13.39
CA LEU A 94 -7.06 -1.01 -13.70
C LEU A 94 -6.89 0.11 -12.67
N THR A 95 -7.24 1.33 -13.07
CA THR A 95 -7.38 2.49 -12.18
C THR A 95 -8.49 3.42 -12.65
N MET A 96 -9.15 4.12 -11.74
CA MET A 96 -9.98 5.28 -12.07
C MET A 96 -9.20 6.60 -12.04
N ALA A 97 -8.03 6.60 -11.40
CA ALA A 97 -7.22 7.80 -11.23
C ALA A 97 -6.70 8.28 -12.60
N GLU A 98 -6.70 9.59 -12.78
CA GLU A 98 -6.14 10.20 -13.99
C GLU A 98 -4.62 10.05 -14.03
N ARG A 99 -4.01 9.91 -12.84
CA ARG A 99 -2.58 9.78 -12.59
C ARG A 99 -2.42 8.75 -11.47
N PRO A 100 -2.36 7.46 -11.79
CA PRO A 100 -2.25 6.42 -10.78
C PRO A 100 -0.95 6.58 -9.97
N VAL A 101 -1.01 6.18 -8.70
CA VAL A 101 0.17 6.10 -7.83
C VAL A 101 0.78 4.72 -8.00
N ILE A 102 2.08 4.68 -8.30
CA ILE A 102 2.88 3.47 -8.35
C ILE A 102 3.54 3.27 -6.99
N PHE A 103 3.40 2.08 -6.41
CA PHE A 103 4.01 1.74 -5.13
C PHE A 103 5.15 0.77 -5.32
N LEU A 104 6.30 1.07 -4.71
CA LEU A 104 7.48 0.22 -4.68
C LEU A 104 7.84 -0.13 -3.25
N ARG A 105 8.41 -1.32 -3.03
CA ARG A 105 9.10 -1.70 -1.80
C ARG A 105 10.59 -1.54 -2.03
N VAL A 106 11.20 -0.60 -1.33
CA VAL A 106 12.62 -0.28 -1.38
C VAL A 106 13.27 -0.70 -0.06
N PRO A 107 14.07 -1.78 -0.03
CA PRO A 107 14.79 -2.18 1.17
C PRO A 107 15.69 -1.05 1.70
N PRO A 108 15.85 -0.91 3.03
CA PRO A 108 16.53 0.26 3.63
C PRO A 108 18.03 0.32 3.33
N GLN A 109 18.65 -0.78 2.88
CA GLN A 109 20.04 -0.79 2.46
C GLN A 109 20.25 -0.10 1.11
N GLN A 110 19.20 0.04 0.30
CA GLN A 110 19.30 0.58 -1.05
C GLN A 110 19.73 2.04 -1.05
N ARG A 111 20.58 2.42 -2.00
CA ARG A 111 21.03 3.80 -2.21
C ARG A 111 20.37 4.36 -3.46
N VAL A 112 19.15 4.85 -3.32
CA VAL A 112 18.38 5.45 -4.42
C VAL A 112 18.16 6.93 -4.11
N SER A 113 18.56 7.80 -5.02
CA SER A 113 18.40 9.26 -4.89
C SER A 113 17.20 9.80 -5.66
N GLN A 114 16.82 9.11 -6.73
CA GLN A 114 15.80 9.59 -7.67
C GLN A 114 15.13 8.41 -8.38
N ALA A 115 13.85 8.59 -8.73
CA ALA A 115 13.11 7.72 -9.64
C ALA A 115 12.78 8.48 -10.93
N ILE A 116 13.08 7.89 -12.08
CA ILE A 116 12.60 8.38 -13.38
C ILE A 116 11.37 7.55 -13.77
N LEU A 117 10.18 8.14 -13.60
CA LEU A 117 8.91 7.51 -13.91
C LEU A 117 8.48 7.89 -15.33
N THR A 118 8.31 6.88 -16.18
CA THR A 118 7.89 7.05 -17.58
C THR A 118 6.63 6.25 -17.84
N PHE A 119 5.64 6.85 -18.50
CA PHE A 119 4.48 6.16 -19.07
C PHE A 119 4.59 6.17 -20.59
N ARG A 120 4.42 5.00 -21.20
CA ARG A 120 4.35 4.82 -22.65
C ARG A 120 3.00 4.27 -23.05
N ASP A 121 2.49 4.70 -24.19
CA ASP A 121 1.27 4.13 -24.77
C ASP A 121 1.52 2.75 -25.42
N GLN A 122 0.47 2.17 -25.98
CA GLN A 122 0.50 0.91 -26.71
C GLN A 122 1.41 0.93 -27.97
N HIS A 123 1.71 2.10 -28.52
CA HIS A 123 2.62 2.29 -29.65
C HIS A 123 4.07 2.55 -29.19
N ARG A 124 4.35 2.41 -27.88
CA ARG A 124 5.64 2.65 -27.21
C ARG A 124 6.07 4.12 -27.20
N GLN A 125 5.18 5.03 -27.57
CA GLN A 125 5.43 6.48 -27.51
C GLN A 125 5.38 6.96 -26.08
N ILE A 126 6.26 7.90 -25.71
CA ILE A 126 6.26 8.48 -24.36
C ILE A 126 5.03 9.36 -24.22
N HIS A 127 4.15 8.99 -23.28
CA HIS A 127 2.98 9.79 -22.89
C HIS A 127 3.36 10.84 -21.84
N ALA A 128 4.14 10.42 -20.84
CA ALA A 128 4.63 11.30 -19.79
C ALA A 128 5.94 10.76 -19.21
N GLN A 129 6.83 11.65 -18.79
CA GLN A 129 8.06 11.30 -18.08
C GLN A 129 8.37 12.35 -17.02
N VAL A 130 8.75 11.92 -15.82
CA VAL A 130 9.10 12.80 -14.70
C VAL A 130 10.24 12.20 -13.88
N SER A 131 11.13 13.07 -13.41
CA SER A 131 12.14 12.76 -12.41
C SER A 131 11.62 13.14 -11.03
N LEU A 132 11.54 12.17 -10.13
CA LEU A 132 11.02 12.32 -8.77
C LEU A 132 12.17 12.12 -7.77
N PRO A 133 12.51 13.11 -6.94
CA PRO A 133 13.49 12.92 -5.88
C PRO A 133 12.97 11.92 -4.85
N LEU A 134 13.84 11.07 -4.32
CA LEU A 134 13.52 10.10 -3.27
C LEU A 134 14.28 10.42 -1.99
N ALA A 135 13.55 10.46 -0.87
CA ALA A 135 14.17 10.56 0.44
C ALA A 135 14.84 9.22 0.81
N PRO A 136 15.96 9.25 1.57
CA PRO A 136 16.58 8.04 2.08
C PRO A 136 15.59 7.21 2.91
N ILE A 137 15.51 5.91 2.62
CA ILE A 137 14.71 4.98 3.42
C ILE A 137 15.49 4.67 4.70
N THR A 138 14.98 5.11 5.84
CA THR A 138 15.65 4.88 7.13
C THR A 138 15.31 3.48 7.67
N PRO A 139 16.30 2.73 8.16
CA PRO A 139 16.04 1.50 8.88
C PRO A 139 15.23 1.82 10.14
N SER A 140 14.01 1.31 10.22
CA SER A 140 13.23 1.30 11.46
C SER A 140 13.46 -0.01 12.22
N ALA A 141 13.40 0.04 13.56
CA ALA A 141 13.46 -1.17 14.39
C ALA A 141 12.47 -2.25 13.88
N PRO A 142 12.84 -3.55 13.93
CA PRO A 142 12.00 -4.62 13.43
C PRO A 142 10.62 -4.54 14.08
N SER A 143 9.62 -4.18 13.28
CA SER A 143 8.25 -4.05 13.72
C SER A 143 7.34 -4.31 12.52
N PRO A 144 6.08 -4.72 12.75
CA PRO A 144 5.08 -4.78 11.69
C PRO A 144 4.99 -3.45 10.89
N GLN A 145 5.21 -2.32 11.57
CA GLN A 145 5.32 -0.95 11.04
C GLN A 145 6.52 -0.75 10.10
N ALA A 146 7.63 -1.46 10.33
CA ALA A 146 8.87 -1.35 9.54
C ALA A 146 8.73 -1.81 8.08
N THR A 147 7.63 -2.48 7.76
CA THR A 147 7.37 -2.91 6.37
C THR A 147 6.76 -1.77 5.55
N ILE A 148 5.98 -0.89 6.18
CA ILE A 148 5.38 0.28 5.51
C ILE A 148 6.43 1.39 5.31
N SER A 149 7.40 1.53 6.22
CA SER A 149 8.50 2.49 6.07
C SER A 149 9.40 2.22 4.86
N GLN A 150 9.34 1.02 4.29
CA GLN A 150 10.04 0.64 3.05
C GLN A 150 9.22 0.90 1.79
N LEU A 151 8.00 1.42 1.91
CA LEU A 151 7.15 1.72 0.75
C LEU A 151 7.41 3.13 0.22
N VAL A 152 7.56 3.22 -1.09
CA VAL A 152 7.71 4.48 -1.82
C VAL A 152 6.53 4.64 -2.77
N GLN A 153 5.91 5.83 -2.75
CA GLN A 153 4.89 6.22 -3.71
C GLN A 153 5.50 7.08 -4.82
N LEU A 154 5.15 6.79 -6.06
CA LEU A 154 5.56 7.55 -7.24
C LEU A 154 4.31 7.94 -8.02
N GLN A 155 4.13 9.23 -8.30
CA GLN A 155 2.95 9.72 -9.01
C GLN A 155 3.36 10.78 -10.03
N LEU A 156 2.68 10.80 -11.17
CA LEU A 156 2.80 11.90 -12.11
C LEU A 156 2.27 13.20 -11.46
N PRO A 157 3.00 14.32 -11.52
CA PRO A 157 2.50 15.62 -11.11
C PRO A 157 1.22 16.01 -11.83
N THR A 158 0.42 16.88 -11.22
CA THR A 158 -0.82 17.40 -11.82
C THR A 158 -0.58 18.18 -13.11
N THR A 159 0.63 18.67 -13.34
CA THR A 159 1.06 19.39 -14.56
C THR A 159 1.28 18.49 -15.78
N MET A 160 1.41 17.17 -15.60
CA MET A 160 1.56 16.22 -16.72
C MET A 160 0.20 16.00 -17.42
N PRO A 161 0.12 15.34 -18.59
CA PRO A 161 -1.17 14.92 -19.16
C PRO A 161 -1.79 13.76 -18.36
N PRO A 162 -3.11 13.72 -18.15
CA PRO A 162 -3.77 12.57 -17.53
C PRO A 162 -3.71 11.34 -18.45
N LEU A 163 -3.84 10.14 -17.89
CA LEU A 163 -4.08 8.93 -18.68
C LEU A 163 -5.48 8.99 -19.29
N GLU A 164 -5.63 8.54 -20.53
CA GLU A 164 -6.93 8.49 -21.19
C GLU A 164 -7.71 7.24 -20.80
N ILE A 165 -9.03 7.37 -20.70
CA ILE A 165 -9.92 6.25 -20.41
C ILE A 165 -9.87 5.24 -21.55
N GLY A 166 -9.78 3.95 -21.23
CA GLY A 166 -9.76 2.83 -22.17
C GLY A 166 -8.40 2.56 -22.82
N LYS A 167 -7.41 3.46 -22.65
CA LYS A 167 -6.06 3.26 -23.20
C LYS A 167 -5.15 2.51 -22.23
N ASN A 168 -4.36 1.59 -22.78
CA ASN A 168 -3.32 0.87 -22.06
C ASN A 168 -2.01 1.67 -22.07
N TYR A 169 -1.42 1.82 -20.88
CA TYR A 169 -0.11 2.43 -20.70
C TYR A 169 0.83 1.46 -19.98
N ARG A 170 2.07 1.40 -20.46
CA ARG A 170 3.17 0.76 -19.73
C ARG A 170 3.91 1.82 -18.94
N TRP A 171 3.94 1.69 -17.62
CA TRP A 171 4.85 2.48 -16.82
C TRP A 171 6.17 1.75 -16.63
N SER A 172 7.25 2.50 -16.53
CA SER A 172 8.56 2.03 -16.10
C SER A 172 9.18 3.02 -15.13
N VAL A 173 9.90 2.51 -14.15
CA VAL A 173 10.66 3.28 -13.17
C VAL A 173 12.12 2.86 -13.28
N VAL A 174 12.98 3.81 -13.60
CA VAL A 174 14.44 3.67 -13.41
C VAL A 174 14.80 4.26 -12.06
N LEU A 175 15.44 3.50 -11.19
CA LEU A 175 15.88 3.94 -9.87
C LEU A 175 17.35 4.30 -9.93
N VAL A 176 17.68 5.57 -9.74
CA VAL A 176 19.04 6.08 -9.90
C VAL A 176 19.87 5.76 -8.67
N CYS A 177 20.87 4.90 -8.84
CA CYS A 177 21.74 4.46 -7.75
C CYS A 177 22.87 5.45 -7.41
N GLY A 178 23.17 6.36 -8.36
CA GLY A 178 24.24 7.35 -8.25
C GLY A 178 23.74 8.79 -8.44
N LYS A 179 24.53 9.59 -9.14
CA LYS A 179 24.20 10.99 -9.48
C LYS A 179 23.38 11.11 -10.77
N THR A 180 23.55 10.17 -11.69
CA THR A 180 22.93 10.15 -13.01
C THR A 180 22.50 8.71 -13.35
N PRO A 181 21.46 8.53 -14.17
CA PRO A 181 20.98 7.21 -14.54
C PRO A 181 22.07 6.40 -15.27
N GLN A 182 22.26 5.15 -14.87
CA GLN A 182 23.23 4.21 -15.44
C GLN A 182 22.54 3.03 -16.14
N PRO A 183 23.20 2.36 -17.10
CA PRO A 183 22.63 1.19 -17.78
C PRO A 183 22.29 0.00 -16.85
N ASP A 184 22.94 -0.07 -15.69
CA ASP A 184 22.78 -1.11 -14.67
C ASP A 184 21.90 -0.65 -13.49
N ASP A 185 21.26 0.52 -13.58
CA ASP A 185 20.27 0.94 -12.58
C ASP A 185 19.04 0.00 -12.60
N PRO A 186 18.40 -0.26 -11.45
CA PRO A 186 17.18 -1.07 -11.38
C PRO A 186 16.05 -0.48 -12.22
N ILE A 187 15.39 -1.37 -13.00
CA ILE A 187 14.23 -1.00 -13.82
C ILE A 187 13.04 -1.88 -13.46
N LEU A 188 11.98 -1.24 -12.97
CA LEU A 188 10.70 -1.87 -12.70
C LEU A 188 9.68 -1.41 -13.74
N SER A 189 8.72 -2.25 -14.09
CA SER A 189 7.68 -1.86 -15.04
C SER A 189 6.39 -2.62 -14.78
N GLY A 190 5.27 -2.05 -15.26
CA GLY A 190 3.96 -2.67 -15.20
C GLY A 190 2.96 -1.97 -16.12
N TRP A 191 1.78 -2.55 -16.23
CA TRP A 191 0.72 -2.04 -17.09
C TRP A 191 -0.44 -1.47 -16.29
N VAL A 192 -1.01 -0.40 -16.82
CA VAL A 192 -2.21 0.23 -16.30
C VAL A 192 -3.17 0.60 -17.42
N GLN A 193 -4.45 0.45 -17.16
CA GLN A 193 -5.51 1.04 -17.98
C GLN A 193 -6.41 1.89 -17.10
N ARG A 194 -6.69 3.11 -17.56
CA ARG A 194 -7.67 3.97 -16.88
C ARG A 194 -9.07 3.58 -17.31
N VAL A 195 -9.96 3.36 -16.36
CA VAL A 195 -11.39 3.11 -16.58
C VAL A 195 -12.23 4.29 -16.11
N PRO A 196 -13.49 4.43 -16.57
CA PRO A 196 -14.38 5.47 -16.08
C PRO A 196 -14.51 5.45 -14.56
N ARG A 197 -14.68 6.65 -13.97
CA ARG A 197 -14.98 6.74 -12.54
C ARG A 197 -16.29 6.03 -12.25
N GLN A 198 -16.30 5.27 -11.17
CA GLN A 198 -17.50 4.66 -10.62
C GLN A 198 -17.48 4.89 -9.11
N THR A 199 -18.64 5.21 -8.56
CA THR A 199 -18.80 5.33 -7.12
C THR A 199 -19.00 3.93 -6.53
N PRO A 200 -18.39 3.65 -5.37
CA PRO A 200 -18.76 2.46 -4.61
C PRO A 200 -20.28 2.49 -4.33
N PRO A 201 -20.94 1.32 -4.20
CA PRO A 201 -22.39 1.22 -4.04
C PRO A 201 -22.96 1.97 -2.83
N THR A 202 -22.12 2.30 -1.85
CA THR A 202 -22.52 2.97 -0.61
C THR A 202 -21.52 4.07 -0.23
N SER A 203 -22.04 5.25 0.12
CA SER A 203 -21.25 6.45 0.50
C SER A 203 -20.53 6.32 1.85
N HIS A 204 -21.01 5.44 2.73
CA HIS A 204 -20.48 5.23 4.09
C HIS A 204 -19.63 3.96 4.25
N GLN A 205 -18.78 3.65 3.27
CA GLN A 205 -17.88 2.51 3.39
C GLN A 205 -16.67 2.82 4.28
N SER A 206 -16.33 1.89 5.17
CA SER A 206 -15.03 1.87 5.83
C SER A 206 -13.93 1.80 4.78
N VAL A 207 -12.72 2.24 5.11
CA VAL A 207 -11.64 2.28 4.10
C VAL A 207 -11.29 0.87 3.60
N LEU A 208 -11.43 -0.12 4.47
CA LEU A 208 -11.26 -1.51 4.11
C LEU A 208 -12.33 -2.01 3.13
N GLN A 209 -13.59 -1.62 3.32
CA GLN A 209 -14.67 -1.93 2.38
C GLN A 209 -14.43 -1.27 1.02
N LYS A 210 -13.94 -0.02 1.01
CA LYS A 210 -13.53 0.67 -0.23
C LYS A 210 -12.39 -0.07 -0.93
N ALA A 211 -11.35 -0.46 -0.19
CA ALA A 211 -10.23 -1.23 -0.71
C ALA A 211 -10.71 -2.57 -1.30
N GLN A 212 -11.57 -3.31 -0.59
CA GLN A 212 -12.19 -4.54 -1.08
C GLN A 212 -12.99 -4.33 -2.38
N TRP A 213 -13.76 -3.26 -2.45
CA TRP A 213 -14.49 -2.91 -3.66
C TRP A 213 -13.54 -2.68 -4.83
N HIS A 214 -12.47 -1.91 -4.65
CA HIS A 214 -11.45 -1.72 -5.68
C HIS A 214 -10.80 -3.04 -6.12
N ALA A 215 -10.40 -3.91 -5.18
CA ALA A 215 -9.84 -5.22 -5.50
C ALA A 215 -10.78 -6.07 -6.36
N ARG A 216 -12.06 -6.18 -5.98
CA ARG A 216 -13.07 -6.97 -6.73
C ARG A 216 -13.30 -6.44 -8.14
N GLN A 217 -13.05 -5.15 -8.37
CA GLN A 217 -13.17 -4.49 -9.67
C GLN A 217 -11.86 -4.47 -10.46
N GLY A 218 -10.80 -5.17 -10.00
CA GLY A 218 -9.48 -5.16 -10.66
C GLY A 218 -8.72 -3.82 -10.55
N ARG A 219 -9.18 -2.91 -9.70
CA ARG A 219 -8.66 -1.54 -9.54
C ARG A 219 -7.51 -1.49 -8.55
N TRP A 220 -6.43 -2.20 -8.89
CA TRP A 220 -5.29 -2.40 -8.00
C TRP A 220 -4.64 -1.10 -7.51
N TYR A 221 -4.40 -0.15 -8.42
CA TYR A 221 -3.79 1.13 -8.06
C TYR A 221 -4.67 1.90 -7.08
N ASP A 222 -5.99 1.91 -7.30
CA ASP A 222 -6.93 2.59 -6.42
C ASP A 222 -7.05 1.90 -5.06
N LEU A 223 -6.95 0.56 -5.00
CA LEU A 223 -6.86 -0.21 -3.76
C LEU A 223 -5.64 0.25 -2.95
N LEU A 224 -4.45 0.26 -3.55
CA LEU A 224 -3.22 0.64 -2.85
C LEU A 224 -3.29 2.09 -2.35
N THR A 225 -3.74 3.02 -3.19
CA THR A 225 -3.95 4.42 -2.80
C THR A 225 -4.97 4.56 -1.67
N THR A 226 -6.05 3.78 -1.70
CA THR A 226 -7.08 3.77 -0.63
C THR A 226 -6.50 3.30 0.70
N LEU A 227 -5.67 2.25 0.68
CA LEU A 227 -4.99 1.76 1.87
C LEU A 227 -3.90 2.73 2.36
N TRP A 228 -3.26 3.47 1.46
CA TRP A 228 -2.19 4.42 1.78
C TRP A 228 -2.71 5.66 2.51
N ASN A 229 -3.82 6.24 2.04
CA ASN A 229 -4.34 7.52 2.51
C ASN A 229 -5.02 7.49 3.89
N GLN A 230 -4.80 6.44 4.69
CA GLN A 230 -5.38 6.35 6.03
C GLN A 230 -4.47 6.96 7.10
N ALA A 231 -5.09 7.74 7.99
CA ALA A 231 -4.41 8.41 9.11
C ALA A 231 -3.88 7.44 10.18
N ASP A 232 -4.51 6.28 10.32
CA ASP A 232 -4.00 5.16 11.10
C ASP A 232 -3.65 4.07 10.07
N PRO A 233 -2.38 3.70 9.89
CA PRO A 233 -2.05 2.64 8.95
C PRO A 233 -2.87 1.43 9.36
N VAL A 234 -3.74 0.94 8.47
CA VAL A 234 -4.31 -0.40 8.62
C VAL A 234 -3.16 -1.38 8.35
N GLN A 235 -2.24 -1.41 9.30
CA GLN A 235 -0.99 -2.17 9.34
C GLN A 235 -1.22 -3.61 8.87
N PRO A 236 -2.29 -4.30 9.33
CA PRO A 236 -2.47 -5.68 8.91
C PRO A 236 -2.98 -5.79 7.46
N ALA A 237 -3.68 -4.78 6.90
CA ALA A 237 -4.08 -4.80 5.49
C ALA A 237 -2.87 -4.65 4.55
N TRP A 238 -1.96 -3.70 4.85
CA TRP A 238 -0.71 -3.56 4.10
C TRP A 238 0.18 -4.79 4.23
N GLN A 239 0.27 -5.37 5.42
CA GLN A 239 1.00 -6.63 5.62
C GLN A 239 0.40 -7.78 4.82
N ARG A 240 -0.93 -7.84 4.65
CA ARG A 240 -1.57 -8.84 3.78
C ARG A 240 -1.25 -8.59 2.30
N VAL A 241 -1.34 -7.36 1.82
CA VAL A 241 -0.93 -7.00 0.44
C VAL A 241 0.51 -7.43 0.20
N ILE A 242 1.43 -7.05 1.10
CA ILE A 242 2.85 -7.37 0.95
C ILE A 242 3.08 -8.88 1.02
N ARG A 243 2.53 -9.57 2.04
CA ARG A 243 2.65 -11.03 2.18
C ARG A 243 2.19 -11.78 0.94
N HIS A 244 1.09 -11.32 0.34
CA HIS A 244 0.43 -12.04 -0.74
C HIS A 244 1.02 -11.72 -2.12
N TYR A 245 1.54 -10.52 -2.35
CA TYR A 245 1.98 -10.09 -3.68
C TYR A 245 3.48 -9.81 -3.80
N VAL A 246 4.14 -9.58 -2.67
CA VAL A 246 5.53 -9.13 -2.60
C VAL A 246 6.43 -10.18 -1.96
N THR A 247 5.90 -10.99 -1.03
CA THR A 247 6.68 -12.03 -0.34
C THR A 247 6.65 -13.43 -0.99
N PRO A 248 5.73 -13.84 -1.89
CA PRO A 248 5.81 -15.16 -2.52
C PRO A 248 6.88 -15.27 -3.62
N SER A 249 7.53 -14.17 -4.00
CA SER A 249 8.57 -14.11 -5.05
C SER A 249 9.92 -14.68 -4.60
N LEU A 250 10.16 -14.90 -3.31
CA LEU A 250 11.41 -15.50 -2.84
C LEU A 250 11.51 -17.03 -3.09
N HIS A 251 10.42 -17.72 -3.42
CA HIS A 251 10.41 -19.20 -3.58
C HIS A 251 9.67 -19.76 -4.80
N ARG A 252 9.54 -19.01 -5.90
CA ARG A 252 9.13 -19.59 -7.20
C ARG A 252 10.18 -19.41 -8.28
N GLN A 253 11.40 -19.88 -8.00
CA GLN A 253 12.15 -20.61 -9.02
C GLN A 253 11.51 -22.00 -9.12
N LEU A 254 10.50 -22.16 -9.97
CA LEU A 254 10.16 -23.50 -10.43
C LEU A 254 11.34 -23.97 -11.30
N PRO A 255 11.94 -25.15 -11.03
CA PRO A 255 12.85 -25.75 -11.99
C PRO A 255 12.06 -25.96 -13.28
N TYR A 256 12.50 -25.32 -14.35
CA TYR A 256 12.12 -25.73 -15.69
C TYR A 256 12.71 -27.12 -15.86
N HIS A 257 11.92 -28.15 -15.58
CA HIS A 257 12.21 -29.51 -16.00
C HIS A 257 12.39 -29.45 -17.51
N ALA A 258 13.63 -29.62 -17.96
CA ALA A 258 13.92 -30.04 -19.32
C ALA A 258 13.26 -31.41 -19.48
N ALA A 259 12.04 -31.43 -20.01
CA ALA A 259 11.41 -32.64 -20.48
C ALA A 259 12.07 -33.00 -21.83
N ASP A 260 12.84 -34.08 -21.79
CA ASP A 260 12.89 -35.13 -22.80
C ASP A 260 12.92 -34.67 -24.26
N ALA A 261 14.14 -34.42 -24.74
CA ALA A 261 14.49 -34.55 -26.15
C ALA A 261 15.59 -35.60 -26.26
N ASP A 262 15.24 -36.87 -26.10
CA ASP A 262 16.01 -38.00 -26.62
C ASP A 262 15.11 -39.24 -26.61
N SER A 263 14.35 -39.43 -27.69
CA SER A 263 14.03 -40.77 -28.19
C SER A 263 13.46 -40.71 -29.60
N VAL A 264 14.13 -41.44 -30.52
CA VAL A 264 13.67 -41.91 -31.83
C VAL A 264 13.58 -40.78 -32.89
N VAL A 265 14.36 -40.75 -33.96
CA VAL A 265 14.35 -41.67 -35.10
C VAL A 265 15.74 -41.68 -35.77
N ASP A 266 16.39 -42.85 -35.84
CA ASP A 266 17.33 -43.15 -36.92
C ASP A 266 17.08 -44.58 -37.37
N ASN A 267 16.32 -44.70 -38.46
CA ASN A 267 16.16 -45.93 -39.22
C ASN A 267 15.63 -45.55 -40.61
N ALA A 268 16.54 -45.35 -41.57
CA ALA A 268 16.36 -45.66 -43.00
C ALA A 268 17.53 -45.11 -43.83
N GLN A 269 18.50 -45.99 -44.11
CA GLN A 269 19.09 -46.35 -45.42
C GLN A 269 20.59 -46.66 -45.32
#